data_AF-A0AAN9GK74-F1
#
_entry.id   AF-A0AAN9GK74-F1
#
_cell.length_a   1.000
_cell.length_b   1.000
_cell.length_c   1.000
_cell.angle_alpha   90.00
_cell.angle_beta   90.00
_cell.angle_gamma   90.00
#
_symmetry.space_group_name_H-M   'P 1'
#
loop_
_entity.id
_entity.type
_entity.pdbx_description
1 polymer ?
#
loop_
_entity_poly.entity_id
_entity_poly.type
_entity_poly.pdbx_seq_one_letter_code
_entity_poly.pdbx_strand_id
1 'polypeptide(L)'
;MPKGIKAALYADDLVIWCKEEHASTATYRMQQAADRLNAWAEDWCVSINKEKSSTTLFTLSPKQKAGTIRLGGTPLREDEEATYLGVTFDRRQTWKPHIAQAETKARRKLAILRKLAGTTWGANEKILKTVYQGTIRPHLEYGSTAWSTSAKTNLQTLDRVQNQALRLITGAMKSTPIKEMEKLTTIQPLCQRRGAKTMVQAEKLKCLPDHPMKHRLSNLTKNRLKRSSFVHESKRLSRQYREVLPQNTLPLTQEEEETPKATEKPGIQICTSVPHVTSGEDQNDTARQALTLALIDEQYPKEAWIHVYTDGSATNAVLNGGAGILIQFPGGHTATFSVATGKHCTNYKAEAEALMQAASFVQDSADPCYQVVFLSDALSVLQALENDKLPQLAKALQMVRQTRRVVLQWIPAHCGIPGNERADELAKEGAVEDQPENSVSFSEQKTIIQALMRPRTNRDDYHTMSREQQVNLIRLRTGHNRLNAHMNRKFKLTPSPTCACGQEDQTAEHILQRCPLLDEERKEVWPLPTPLQTKLYGSRQELEKTTTFITSAGLIV
;
A
#
# COMPACT_ATOMS: atom_id res chain seq x y z
N MET A 1 -19.12 -34.10 11.97
CA MET A 1 -20.38 -33.40 11.61
C MET A 1 -21.22 -34.26 10.67
N PRO A 2 -22.56 -34.15 10.67
CA PRO A 2 -23.44 -34.86 9.71
C PRO A 2 -23.12 -34.53 8.25
N LYS A 3 -23.49 -35.42 7.32
CA LYS A 3 -23.30 -35.21 5.88
C LYS A 3 -24.03 -33.93 5.43
N GLY A 4 -23.33 -33.07 4.68
CA GLY A 4 -23.86 -31.80 4.18
C GLY A 4 -23.73 -30.61 5.15
N ILE A 5 -23.32 -30.85 6.39
CA ILE A 5 -22.95 -29.80 7.35
C ILE A 5 -21.48 -29.46 7.18
N LYS A 6 -21.19 -28.16 7.19
CA LYS A 6 -19.84 -27.62 7.27
C LYS A 6 -19.66 -26.91 8.60
N ALA A 7 -18.43 -26.84 9.07
CA ALA A 7 -18.06 -26.18 10.29
C ALA A 7 -16.76 -25.41 10.11
N ALA A 8 -16.59 -24.37 10.91
CA ALA A 8 -15.34 -23.66 11.09
C ALA A 8 -15.20 -23.32 12.57
N LEU A 9 -14.01 -23.53 13.09
CA LEU A 9 -13.65 -23.25 14.47
C LEU A 9 -12.51 -22.22 14.44
N TYR A 10 -12.63 -21.18 15.26
CA TYR A 10 -11.56 -20.22 15.48
C TYR A 10 -11.52 -19.87 16.96
N ALA A 11 -10.44 -20.28 17.64
CA ALA A 11 -10.37 -20.24 19.10
C ALA A 11 -11.63 -20.88 19.74
N ASP A 12 -12.41 -20.11 20.50
CA ASP A 12 -13.66 -20.50 21.16
C ASP A 12 -14.91 -20.35 20.29
N ASP A 13 -14.83 -19.69 19.13
CA ASP A 13 -15.96 -19.47 18.23
C ASP A 13 -16.15 -20.64 17.26
N LEU A 14 -17.26 -21.37 17.41
CA LEU A 14 -17.73 -22.39 16.46
C LEU A 14 -18.88 -21.87 15.60
N VAL A 15 -18.75 -21.99 14.28
CA VAL A 15 -19.86 -21.78 13.34
C VAL A 15 -20.12 -23.06 12.55
N ILE A 16 -21.38 -23.46 12.49
CA ILE A 16 -21.88 -24.58 11.70
C ILE A 16 -22.89 -24.08 10.67
N TRP A 17 -22.83 -24.59 9.44
CA TRP A 17 -23.74 -24.17 8.39
C TRP A 17 -24.03 -25.29 7.39
N CYS A 18 -25.17 -25.17 6.71
CA CYS A 18 -25.55 -26.02 5.59
C CYS A 18 -26.17 -25.19 4.46
N LYS A 19 -26.40 -25.82 3.31
CA LYS A 19 -27.10 -25.21 2.18
C LYS A 19 -28.12 -26.20 1.63
N GLU A 20 -29.38 -25.84 1.71
CA GLU A 20 -30.51 -26.63 1.18
C GLU A 20 -31.41 -25.78 0.29
N GLU A 21 -32.30 -26.44 -0.45
CA GLU A 21 -33.35 -25.79 -1.24
C GLU A 21 -34.52 -25.30 -0.37
N HIS A 22 -34.88 -26.08 0.65
CA HIS A 22 -35.97 -25.80 1.57
C HIS A 22 -35.46 -25.51 2.99
N ALA A 23 -36.02 -24.48 3.62
CA ALA A 23 -35.66 -24.09 4.98
C ALA A 23 -35.98 -25.18 6.02
N SER A 24 -37.02 -25.99 5.79
CA SER A 24 -37.35 -27.15 6.62
C SER A 24 -36.23 -28.19 6.61
N THR A 25 -35.70 -28.55 5.43
CA THR A 25 -34.58 -29.48 5.29
C THR A 25 -33.32 -28.94 5.95
N ALA A 26 -33.04 -27.64 5.79
CA ALA A 26 -31.91 -26.99 6.46
C ALA A 26 -32.07 -27.07 7.99
N THR A 27 -33.25 -26.74 8.51
CA THR A 27 -33.57 -26.82 9.95
C THR A 27 -33.36 -28.23 10.48
N TYR A 28 -33.87 -29.25 9.77
CA TYR A 28 -33.70 -30.65 10.16
C TYR A 28 -32.23 -31.06 10.25
N ARG A 29 -31.41 -30.72 9.23
CA ARG A 29 -29.97 -31.04 9.24
C ARG A 29 -29.21 -30.27 10.32
N MET A 30 -29.56 -29.00 10.53
CA MET A 30 -28.95 -28.20 11.59
C MET A 30 -29.32 -28.70 12.99
N GLN A 31 -30.56 -29.18 13.20
CA GLN A 31 -30.96 -29.79 14.45
C GLN A 31 -30.13 -31.06 14.73
N GLN A 32 -29.99 -31.96 13.74
CA GLN A 32 -29.10 -33.13 13.90
C GLN A 32 -27.66 -32.75 14.23
N ALA A 33 -27.16 -31.65 13.65
CA ALA A 33 -25.83 -31.15 13.95
C ALA A 33 -25.74 -30.62 15.39
N ALA A 34 -26.75 -29.88 15.85
CA ALA A 34 -26.85 -29.38 17.22
C ALA A 34 -26.95 -30.53 18.24
N ASP A 35 -27.73 -31.56 17.95
CA ASP A 35 -27.87 -32.73 18.84
C ASP A 35 -26.54 -33.48 18.99
N ARG A 36 -25.81 -33.69 17.88
CA ARG A 36 -24.47 -34.30 17.93
C ARG A 36 -23.44 -33.42 18.60
N LEU A 37 -23.52 -32.11 18.40
CA LEU A 37 -22.64 -31.15 19.07
C LEU A 37 -22.89 -31.15 20.58
N ASN A 38 -24.15 -31.25 21.02
CA ASN A 38 -24.51 -31.35 22.42
C ASN A 38 -24.00 -32.63 23.05
N ALA A 39 -24.20 -33.79 22.40
CA ALA A 39 -23.67 -35.06 22.87
C ALA A 39 -22.14 -35.04 22.99
N TRP A 40 -21.45 -34.50 21.97
CA TRP A 40 -20.00 -34.32 22.02
C TRP A 40 -19.58 -33.38 23.17
N ALA A 41 -20.30 -32.29 23.38
CA ALA A 41 -20.01 -31.36 24.47
C ALA A 41 -20.17 -32.01 25.85
N GLU A 42 -21.16 -32.88 26.02
CA GLU A 42 -21.35 -33.69 27.23
C GLU A 42 -20.22 -34.71 27.42
N ASP A 43 -19.89 -35.48 26.38
CA ASP A 43 -18.81 -36.49 26.42
C ASP A 43 -17.44 -35.88 26.77
N TRP A 44 -17.16 -34.69 26.25
CA TRP A 44 -15.87 -34.01 26.40
C TRP A 44 -15.90 -32.93 27.49
N CYS A 45 -16.98 -32.82 28.27
CA CYS A 45 -17.14 -31.87 29.37
C CYS A 45 -16.90 -30.40 28.93
N VAL A 46 -17.29 -30.05 27.70
CA VAL A 46 -17.22 -28.69 27.16
C VAL A 46 -18.56 -28.00 27.37
N SER A 47 -18.57 -26.81 27.99
CA SER A 47 -19.79 -26.03 28.17
C SER A 47 -20.03 -25.09 27.00
N ILE A 48 -21.16 -25.26 26.28
CA ILE A 48 -21.57 -24.34 25.22
C ILE A 48 -22.45 -23.24 25.81
N ASN A 49 -22.09 -21.98 25.58
CA ASN A 49 -22.90 -20.85 26.02
C ASN A 49 -24.16 -20.70 25.16
N LYS A 50 -25.28 -21.25 25.65
CA LYS A 50 -26.57 -21.27 24.95
C LYS A 50 -27.18 -19.86 24.76
N GLU A 51 -26.92 -18.93 25.68
CA GLU A 51 -27.44 -17.55 25.62
C GLU A 51 -26.75 -16.71 24.54
N LYS A 52 -25.44 -16.92 24.33
CA LYS A 52 -24.66 -16.28 23.27
C LYS A 52 -24.79 -16.98 21.92
N SER A 53 -25.28 -18.21 21.90
CA SER A 53 -25.49 -18.99 20.68
C SER A 53 -26.75 -18.53 19.94
N SER A 54 -26.62 -18.29 18.64
CA SER A 54 -27.74 -17.85 17.79
C SER A 54 -27.81 -18.64 16.49
N THR A 55 -28.94 -18.49 15.80
CA THR A 55 -29.19 -19.11 14.50
C THR A 55 -29.65 -18.07 13.49
N THR A 56 -29.26 -18.24 12.23
CA THR A 56 -29.61 -17.30 11.16
C THR A 56 -29.95 -18.06 9.90
N LEU A 57 -31.13 -17.78 9.33
CA LEU A 57 -31.51 -18.28 8.01
C LEU A 57 -31.17 -17.24 6.93
N PHE A 58 -30.16 -17.53 6.11
CA PHE A 58 -29.83 -16.70 4.95
C PHE A 58 -30.71 -17.07 3.74
N THR A 59 -31.60 -16.16 3.33
CA THR A 59 -32.46 -16.36 2.15
C THR A 59 -32.93 -15.05 1.55
N LEU A 60 -33.12 -15.05 0.23
CA LEU A 60 -33.71 -13.93 -0.50
C LEU A 60 -35.24 -14.00 -0.53
N SER A 61 -35.82 -15.15 -0.19
CA SER A 61 -37.27 -15.33 -0.19
C SER A 61 -37.89 -14.68 1.05
N PRO A 62 -38.92 -13.82 0.90
CA PRO A 62 -39.69 -13.32 2.04
C PRO A 62 -40.60 -14.40 2.63
N LYS A 63 -40.87 -15.50 1.91
CA LYS A 63 -41.83 -16.54 2.33
C LYS A 63 -41.22 -17.62 3.21
N GLN A 64 -39.90 -17.80 3.17
CA GLN A 64 -39.24 -18.85 3.96
C GLN A 64 -38.95 -18.34 5.38
N LYS A 65 -39.41 -19.09 6.38
CA LYS A 65 -39.11 -18.86 7.80
C LYS A 65 -38.14 -19.93 8.31
N ALA A 66 -37.29 -19.58 9.25
CA ALA A 66 -36.46 -20.54 9.96
C ALA A 66 -37.36 -21.40 10.87
N GLY A 67 -37.02 -22.68 11.04
CA GLY A 67 -37.54 -23.44 12.17
C GLY A 67 -36.69 -23.20 13.41
N THR A 68 -37.25 -23.46 14.59
CA THR A 68 -36.54 -23.34 15.87
C THR A 68 -35.54 -24.48 16.02
N ILE A 69 -34.26 -24.15 16.16
CA ILE A 69 -33.20 -25.09 16.49
C ILE A 69 -33.01 -25.09 18.01
N ARG A 70 -32.84 -26.27 18.60
CA ARG A 70 -32.63 -26.46 20.04
C ARG A 70 -31.24 -27.05 20.30
N LEU A 71 -30.58 -26.60 21.36
CA LEU A 71 -29.29 -27.13 21.83
C LEU A 71 -29.45 -27.63 23.27
N GLY A 72 -29.42 -28.95 23.46
CA GLY A 72 -29.70 -29.58 24.76
C GLY A 72 -31.06 -29.13 25.32
N GLY A 73 -32.11 -29.23 24.51
CA GLY A 73 -33.50 -28.83 24.84
C GLY A 73 -33.81 -27.32 24.76
N THR A 74 -32.81 -26.45 24.95
CA THR A 74 -32.97 -24.99 24.95
C THR A 74 -33.12 -24.44 23.53
N PRO A 75 -34.19 -23.69 23.20
CA PRO A 75 -34.33 -23.05 21.89
C PRO A 75 -33.29 -21.94 21.71
N LEU A 76 -32.54 -21.99 20.61
CA LEU A 76 -31.58 -20.94 20.26
C LEU A 76 -32.31 -19.73 19.68
N ARG A 77 -31.81 -18.53 20.02
CA ARG A 77 -32.35 -17.27 19.49
C ARG A 77 -32.10 -17.18 17.98
N GLU A 78 -33.11 -16.73 17.23
CA GLU A 78 -32.93 -16.30 15.85
C GLU A 78 -32.33 -14.88 15.83
N ASP A 79 -31.24 -14.71 15.09
CA ASP A 79 -30.56 -13.44 14.92
C ASP A 79 -30.46 -13.11 13.43
N GLU A 80 -31.17 -12.06 13.00
CA GLU A 80 -31.14 -11.60 11.62
C GLU A 80 -29.87 -10.81 11.27
N GLU A 81 -29.07 -10.42 12.27
CA GLU A 81 -27.85 -9.62 12.16
C GLU A 81 -26.66 -10.30 12.88
N ALA A 82 -26.49 -11.61 12.70
CA ALA A 82 -25.43 -12.37 13.36
C ALA A 82 -24.03 -11.84 13.03
N THR A 83 -23.19 -11.72 14.05
CA THR A 83 -21.79 -11.28 13.91
C THR A 83 -20.84 -12.44 14.13
N TYR A 84 -19.95 -12.67 13.17
CA TYR A 84 -18.90 -13.69 13.24
C TYR A 84 -17.56 -13.07 12.88
N LEU A 85 -16.55 -13.25 13.75
CA LEU A 85 -15.21 -12.65 13.63
C LEU A 85 -15.27 -11.14 13.33
N GLY A 86 -16.19 -10.43 13.97
CA GLY A 86 -16.39 -8.99 13.82
C GLY A 86 -17.04 -8.53 12.51
N VAL A 87 -17.55 -9.44 11.67
CA VAL A 87 -18.33 -9.13 10.48
C VAL A 87 -19.80 -9.46 10.73
N THR A 88 -20.66 -8.47 10.54
CA THR A 88 -22.12 -8.61 10.73
C THR A 88 -22.80 -9.01 9.43
N PHE A 89 -23.52 -10.13 9.45
CA PHE A 89 -24.27 -10.67 8.33
C PHE A 89 -25.74 -10.38 8.53
N ASP A 90 -26.39 -9.70 7.59
CA ASP A 90 -27.84 -9.63 7.56
C ASP A 90 -28.44 -10.82 6.81
N ARG A 91 -29.68 -11.19 7.11
CA ARG A 91 -30.46 -12.27 6.44
C ARG A 91 -30.30 -12.32 4.90
N ARG A 92 -30.21 -11.16 4.25
CA ARG A 92 -30.08 -11.04 2.78
C ARG A 92 -28.67 -10.74 2.32
N GLN A 93 -27.66 -10.72 3.19
CA GLN A 93 -26.26 -10.41 2.88
C GLN A 93 -26.12 -9.09 2.09
N THR A 94 -26.89 -8.07 2.46
CA THR A 94 -26.78 -6.69 1.94
C THR A 94 -25.59 -5.95 2.53
N TRP A 95 -25.08 -6.42 3.67
CA TRP A 95 -23.99 -5.83 4.44
C TRP A 95 -24.30 -4.42 4.97
N LYS A 96 -25.56 -4.00 4.90
CA LYS A 96 -25.99 -2.67 5.33
C LYS A 96 -25.75 -2.47 6.84
N PRO A 97 -26.12 -3.41 7.74
CA PRO A 97 -25.85 -3.24 9.17
C PRO A 97 -24.36 -3.15 9.47
N HIS A 98 -23.54 -4.04 8.88
CA HIS A 98 -22.07 -4.01 9.02
C HIS A 98 -21.47 -2.66 8.62
N ILE A 99 -21.86 -2.14 7.46
CA ILE A 99 -21.37 -0.85 6.95
C ILE A 99 -21.81 0.30 7.86
N ALA A 100 -23.05 0.29 8.36
CA ALA A 100 -23.54 1.32 9.29
C ALA A 100 -22.77 1.30 10.63
N GLN A 101 -22.45 0.11 11.15
CA GLN A 101 -21.65 -0.03 12.36
C GLN A 101 -20.20 0.46 12.14
N ALA A 102 -19.59 0.09 11.01
CA ALA A 102 -18.26 0.56 10.61
C ALA A 102 -18.22 2.09 10.47
N GLU A 103 -19.23 2.67 9.81
CA GLU A 103 -19.39 4.12 9.65
C GLU A 103 -19.48 4.81 11.02
N THR A 104 -20.35 4.33 11.91
CA THR A 104 -20.53 4.89 13.26
C THR A 104 -19.21 4.87 14.05
N LYS A 105 -18.49 3.75 14.05
CA LYS A 105 -17.17 3.63 14.72
C LYS A 105 -16.16 4.62 14.12
N ALA A 106 -16.08 4.70 12.80
CA ALA A 106 -15.17 5.61 12.10
C ALA A 106 -15.52 7.09 12.34
N ARG A 107 -16.81 7.47 12.39
CA ARG A 107 -17.26 8.84 12.68
C ARG A 107 -16.89 9.29 14.09
N ARG A 108 -16.93 8.40 15.09
CA ARG A 108 -16.46 8.71 16.45
C ARG A 108 -14.97 9.07 16.45
N LYS A 109 -14.15 8.29 15.74
CA LYS A 109 -12.71 8.57 15.60
C LYS A 109 -12.43 9.83 14.76
N LEU A 110 -13.24 10.09 13.73
CA LEU A 110 -13.19 11.32 12.94
C LEU A 110 -13.46 12.58 13.78
N ALA A 111 -14.35 12.49 14.78
CA ALA A 111 -14.60 13.61 15.70
C ALA A 111 -13.35 13.96 16.53
N ILE A 112 -12.51 12.97 16.87
CA ILE A 112 -11.23 13.19 17.53
C ILE A 112 -10.26 13.87 16.56
N LEU A 113 -10.12 13.35 15.33
CA LEU A 113 -9.29 13.97 14.29
C LEU A 113 -9.64 15.45 14.09
N ARG A 114 -10.94 15.80 14.09
CA ARG A 114 -11.40 17.18 13.97
C ARG A 114 -10.84 18.10 15.06
N LYS A 115 -10.73 17.61 16.30
CA LYS A 115 -10.16 18.38 17.42
C LYS A 115 -8.67 18.65 17.26
N LEU A 116 -7.96 17.87 16.43
CA LEU A 116 -6.53 18.05 16.16
C LEU A 116 -6.28 18.89 14.90
N ALA A 117 -7.29 19.12 14.06
CA ALA A 117 -7.14 19.56 12.68
C ALA A 117 -7.35 21.08 12.48
N GLY A 118 -7.15 21.91 13.51
CA GLY A 118 -7.18 23.37 13.39
C GLY A 118 -6.32 23.87 12.23
N THR A 119 -6.74 24.94 11.54
CA THR A 119 -6.06 25.39 10.30
C THR A 119 -4.80 26.21 10.56
N THR A 120 -4.67 26.84 11.73
CA THR A 120 -3.49 27.65 12.10
C THR A 120 -2.67 27.01 13.22
N TRP A 121 -3.33 26.37 14.19
CA TRP A 121 -2.70 25.78 15.38
C TRP A 121 -2.69 24.24 15.40
N GLY A 122 -3.40 23.59 14.46
CA GLY A 122 -3.58 22.14 14.47
C GLY A 122 -2.32 21.36 14.08
N ALA A 123 -2.40 20.03 14.19
CA ALA A 123 -1.33 19.15 13.74
C ALA A 123 -1.14 19.23 12.21
N ASN A 124 0.09 19.04 11.76
CA ASN A 124 0.42 19.05 10.33
C ASN A 124 -0.19 17.85 9.57
N GLU A 125 -0.16 17.91 8.24
CA GLU A 125 -0.70 16.89 7.34
C GLU A 125 -0.21 15.48 7.70
N LYS A 126 1.10 15.32 7.93
CA LYS A 126 1.75 14.03 8.20
C LYS A 126 1.17 13.37 9.44
N ILE A 127 1.01 14.12 10.53
CA ILE A 127 0.43 13.62 11.79
C ILE A 127 -1.06 13.29 11.59
N LEU A 128 -1.84 14.20 11.01
CA LEU A 128 -3.28 13.99 10.80
C LEU A 128 -3.56 12.77 9.90
N LYS A 129 -2.75 12.59 8.86
CA LYS A 129 -2.80 11.42 7.98
C LYS A 129 -2.45 10.15 8.73
N THR A 130 -1.41 10.16 9.58
CA THR A 130 -1.05 9.02 10.43
C THR A 130 -2.21 8.62 11.35
N VAL A 131 -2.84 9.60 12.01
CA VAL A 131 -4.01 9.37 12.87
C VAL A 131 -5.18 8.77 12.08
N TYR A 132 -5.50 9.33 10.91
CA TYR A 132 -6.56 8.80 10.04
C TYR A 132 -6.28 7.36 9.63
N GLN A 133 -5.06 7.08 9.14
CA GLN A 133 -4.65 5.79 8.63
C GLN A 133 -4.58 4.71 9.71
N GLY A 134 -4.19 5.08 10.94
CA GLY A 134 -4.06 4.17 12.07
C GLY A 134 -5.35 3.96 12.87
N THR A 135 -6.27 4.93 12.90
CA THR A 135 -7.44 4.86 13.82
C THR A 135 -8.80 4.91 13.14
N ILE A 136 -8.93 5.51 11.94
CA ILE A 136 -10.21 5.66 11.24
C ILE A 136 -10.32 4.63 10.11
N ARG A 137 -9.33 4.60 9.22
CA ARG A 137 -9.31 3.72 8.04
C ARG A 137 -9.47 2.23 8.35
N PRO A 138 -8.91 1.66 9.44
CA PRO A 138 -9.10 0.25 9.76
C PRO A 138 -10.59 -0.13 9.92
N HIS A 139 -11.40 0.74 10.54
CA HIS A 139 -12.84 0.51 10.67
C HIS A 139 -13.56 0.56 9.32
N LEU A 140 -13.14 1.44 8.41
CA LEU A 140 -13.76 1.60 7.07
C LEU A 140 -13.50 0.41 6.14
N GLU A 141 -12.51 -0.44 6.43
CA GLU A 141 -12.06 -1.51 5.54
C GLU A 141 -12.08 -2.90 6.18
N TYR A 142 -12.48 -3.02 7.44
CA TYR A 142 -12.48 -4.29 8.15
C TYR A 142 -13.40 -5.30 7.45
N GLY A 143 -12.85 -6.46 7.11
CA GLY A 143 -13.58 -7.53 6.42
C GLY A 143 -14.04 -7.20 4.99
N SER A 144 -13.43 -6.21 4.31
CA SER A 144 -13.93 -5.71 3.01
C SER A 144 -14.09 -6.73 1.90
N THR A 145 -13.39 -7.86 1.98
CA THR A 145 -13.51 -8.98 1.04
C THR A 145 -14.80 -9.76 1.21
N ALA A 146 -15.38 -9.80 2.43
CA ALA A 146 -16.66 -10.44 2.71
C ALA A 146 -17.82 -9.63 2.11
N TRP A 147 -17.79 -8.31 2.30
CA TRP A 147 -18.84 -7.39 1.84
C TRP A 147 -18.53 -6.68 0.51
N SER A 148 -17.64 -7.25 -0.31
CA SER A 148 -17.25 -6.69 -1.61
C SER A 148 -18.42 -6.55 -2.59
N THR A 149 -19.53 -7.24 -2.33
CA THR A 149 -20.78 -7.25 -3.13
C THR A 149 -21.83 -6.27 -2.63
N SER A 150 -21.50 -5.45 -1.61
CA SER A 150 -22.41 -4.42 -1.11
C SER A 150 -22.76 -3.40 -2.19
N ALA A 151 -23.97 -2.84 -2.10
CA ALA A 151 -24.43 -1.82 -3.02
C ALA A 151 -23.52 -0.59 -2.97
N LYS A 152 -23.25 0.01 -4.14
CA LYS A 152 -22.42 1.23 -4.25
C LYS A 152 -22.89 2.35 -3.33
N THR A 153 -24.20 2.50 -3.17
CA THR A 153 -24.81 3.50 -2.28
C THR A 153 -24.44 3.30 -0.81
N ASN A 154 -24.35 2.06 -0.33
CA ASN A 154 -23.87 1.76 1.03
C ASN A 154 -22.37 2.04 1.14
N LEU A 155 -21.57 1.64 0.14
CA LEU A 155 -20.13 1.90 0.13
C LEU A 155 -19.78 3.40 0.13
N GLN A 156 -20.59 4.20 -0.55
CA GLN A 156 -20.44 5.67 -0.59
C GLN A 156 -20.57 6.32 0.79
N THR A 157 -21.25 5.70 1.76
CA THR A 157 -21.33 6.29 3.12
C THR A 157 -19.98 6.24 3.82
N LEU A 158 -19.21 5.18 3.62
CA LEU A 158 -17.82 5.07 4.09
C LEU A 158 -16.91 6.06 3.35
N ASP A 159 -17.09 6.21 2.05
CA ASP A 159 -16.32 7.16 1.23
C ASP A 159 -16.55 8.61 1.72
N ARG A 160 -17.76 8.96 2.16
CA ARG A 160 -18.05 10.27 2.77
C ARG A 160 -17.26 10.51 4.06
N VAL A 161 -16.97 9.46 4.85
CA VAL A 161 -16.12 9.58 6.05
C VAL A 161 -14.67 9.89 5.65
N GLN A 162 -14.12 9.19 4.65
CA GLN A 162 -12.79 9.52 4.10
C GLN A 162 -12.77 10.94 3.54
N ASN A 163 -13.78 11.36 2.80
CA ASN A 163 -13.86 12.72 2.23
C ASN A 163 -13.83 13.80 3.31
N GLN A 164 -14.50 13.57 4.44
CA GLN A 164 -14.43 14.48 5.58
C GLN A 164 -13.03 14.47 6.23
N ALA A 165 -12.40 13.30 6.35
CA ALA A 165 -11.03 13.19 6.86
C ALA A 165 -10.04 13.93 5.97
N LEU A 166 -10.11 13.77 4.64
CA LEU A 166 -9.28 14.48 3.66
C LEU A 166 -9.36 16.00 3.83
N ARG A 167 -10.57 16.55 4.01
CA ARG A 167 -10.76 17.99 4.26
C ARG A 167 -10.13 18.45 5.57
N LEU A 168 -10.21 17.64 6.63
CA LEU A 168 -9.56 17.96 7.91
C LEU A 168 -8.03 17.90 7.78
N ILE A 169 -7.51 16.85 7.15
CA ILE A 169 -6.07 16.65 6.92
C ILE A 169 -5.48 17.81 6.12
N THR A 170 -6.15 18.23 5.06
CA THR A 170 -5.65 19.28 4.15
C THR A 170 -6.00 20.71 4.58
N GLY A 171 -7.03 20.90 5.41
CA GLY A 171 -7.62 22.22 5.66
C GLY A 171 -8.28 22.85 4.42
N ALA A 172 -8.52 22.05 3.38
CA ALA A 172 -9.08 22.50 2.11
C ALA A 172 -10.53 22.98 2.25
N MET A 173 -10.95 23.86 1.33
CA MET A 173 -12.32 24.38 1.29
C MET A 173 -13.33 23.26 1.03
N LYS A 174 -14.59 23.44 1.48
CA LYS A 174 -15.67 22.46 1.26
C LYS A 174 -15.93 22.18 -0.23
N SER A 175 -15.64 23.16 -1.09
CA SER A 175 -15.79 23.06 -2.55
C SER A 175 -14.66 22.24 -3.20
N THR A 176 -13.51 22.03 -2.54
CA THR A 176 -12.33 21.38 -3.16
C THR A 176 -12.68 19.97 -3.61
N PRO A 177 -12.35 19.58 -4.87
CA PRO A 177 -12.60 18.24 -5.39
C PRO A 177 -11.86 17.18 -4.58
N ILE A 178 -12.52 16.04 -4.36
CA ILE A 178 -11.93 14.93 -3.58
C ILE A 178 -10.66 14.39 -4.22
N LYS A 179 -10.68 14.20 -5.55
CA LYS A 179 -9.53 13.66 -6.31
C LYS A 179 -8.26 14.48 -6.13
N GLU A 180 -8.38 15.81 -6.05
CA GLU A 180 -7.23 16.70 -5.81
C GLU A 180 -6.66 16.50 -4.41
N MET A 181 -7.52 16.37 -3.39
CA MET A 181 -7.06 16.08 -2.03
C MET A 181 -6.45 14.68 -1.90
N GLU A 182 -6.99 13.67 -2.60
CA GLU A 182 -6.42 12.32 -2.65
C GLU A 182 -5.02 12.33 -3.30
N LYS A 183 -4.85 13.11 -4.37
CA LYS A 183 -3.55 13.31 -5.03
C LYS A 183 -2.54 14.01 -4.12
N LEU A 184 -2.92 15.14 -3.52
CA LEU A 184 -2.03 15.93 -2.65
C LEU A 184 -1.62 15.18 -1.38
N THR A 185 -2.56 14.50 -0.73
CA THR A 185 -2.29 13.75 0.50
C THR A 185 -1.74 12.35 0.25
N THR A 186 -1.69 11.89 -1.01
CA THR A 186 -1.37 10.50 -1.36
C THR A 186 -2.27 9.44 -0.69
N ILE A 187 -3.43 9.85 -0.16
CA ILE A 187 -4.43 8.95 0.42
C ILE A 187 -5.27 8.37 -0.70
N GLN A 188 -5.12 7.06 -0.90
CA GLN A 188 -5.82 6.32 -1.94
C GLN A 188 -7.35 6.27 -1.70
N PRO A 189 -8.17 6.33 -2.77
CA PRO A 189 -9.61 6.11 -2.69
C PRO A 189 -9.95 4.76 -2.04
N LEU A 190 -10.92 4.73 -1.11
CA LEU A 190 -11.32 3.47 -0.47
C LEU A 190 -11.82 2.43 -1.47
N CYS A 191 -12.47 2.85 -2.56
CA CYS A 191 -12.97 1.93 -3.59
C CYS A 191 -11.82 1.14 -4.25
N GLN A 192 -10.70 1.79 -4.52
CA GLN A 192 -9.49 1.14 -5.04
C GLN A 192 -8.89 0.22 -3.99
N ARG A 193 -8.79 0.66 -2.73
CA ARG A 193 -8.27 -0.16 -1.63
C ARG A 193 -9.06 -1.45 -1.41
N ARG A 194 -10.40 -1.36 -1.42
CA ARG A 194 -11.30 -2.51 -1.34
C ARG A 194 -11.16 -3.43 -2.57
N GLY A 195 -10.98 -2.84 -3.75
CA GLY A 195 -10.66 -3.55 -4.99
C GLY A 195 -9.37 -4.37 -4.88
N ALA A 196 -8.27 -3.75 -4.46
CA ALA A 196 -6.99 -4.41 -4.23
C ALA A 196 -7.12 -5.58 -3.26
N LYS A 197 -7.78 -5.37 -2.11
CA LYS A 197 -8.02 -6.45 -1.12
C LYS A 197 -8.83 -7.61 -1.71
N THR A 198 -9.84 -7.31 -2.52
CA THR A 198 -10.66 -8.32 -3.20
C THR A 198 -9.82 -9.15 -4.17
N MET A 199 -8.95 -8.50 -4.95
CA MET A 199 -8.06 -9.17 -5.90
C MET A 199 -6.99 -10.01 -5.20
N VAL A 200 -6.32 -9.45 -4.19
CA VAL A 200 -5.33 -10.19 -3.37
C VAL A 200 -5.96 -11.42 -2.74
N GLN A 201 -7.18 -11.30 -2.19
CA GLN A 201 -7.88 -12.45 -1.62
C GLN A 201 -8.20 -13.48 -2.70
N ALA A 202 -8.73 -13.06 -3.85
CA ALA A 202 -9.03 -13.98 -4.94
C ALA A 202 -7.78 -14.73 -5.40
N GLU A 203 -6.65 -14.04 -5.49
CA GLU A 203 -5.39 -14.63 -5.90
C GLU A 203 -4.86 -15.63 -4.87
N LYS A 204 -4.90 -15.28 -3.58
CA LYS A 204 -4.56 -16.22 -2.50
C LYS A 204 -5.36 -17.51 -2.63
N LEU A 205 -6.67 -17.39 -2.85
CA LEU A 205 -7.57 -18.53 -2.99
C LEU A 205 -7.32 -19.39 -4.23
N LYS A 206 -6.72 -18.84 -5.31
CA LYS A 206 -6.27 -19.62 -6.47
C LYS A 206 -4.97 -20.36 -6.21
N CYS A 207 -4.06 -19.74 -5.45
CA CYS A 207 -2.75 -20.30 -5.16
C CYS A 207 -2.84 -21.47 -4.15
N LEU A 208 -3.87 -21.52 -3.31
CA LEU A 208 -4.08 -22.63 -2.37
C LEU A 208 -4.54 -23.91 -3.11
N PRO A 209 -3.75 -25.02 -3.10
CA PRO A 209 -4.02 -26.22 -3.90
C PRO A 209 -5.42 -26.81 -3.74
N ASP A 210 -5.85 -27.04 -2.49
CA ASP A 210 -7.09 -27.77 -2.16
C ASP A 210 -8.27 -26.86 -1.79
N HIS A 211 -8.16 -25.55 -2.07
CA HIS A 211 -9.18 -24.62 -1.63
C HIS A 211 -10.44 -24.68 -2.54
N PRO A 212 -11.67 -24.84 -2.00
CA PRO A 212 -12.90 -24.96 -2.80
C PRO A 212 -13.18 -23.76 -3.73
N MET A 213 -12.64 -22.59 -3.42
CA MET A 213 -12.76 -21.39 -4.26
C MET A 213 -11.81 -21.39 -5.46
N LYS A 214 -10.72 -22.17 -5.48
CA LYS A 214 -9.77 -22.22 -6.60
C LYS A 214 -10.50 -22.54 -7.91
N HIS A 215 -11.20 -23.67 -7.94
CA HIS A 215 -12.01 -24.08 -9.09
C HIS A 215 -13.10 -23.06 -9.44
N ARG A 216 -13.75 -22.42 -8.45
CA ARG A 216 -14.79 -21.41 -8.71
C ARG A 216 -14.25 -20.12 -9.31
N LEU A 217 -13.03 -19.74 -8.95
CA LEU A 217 -12.36 -18.55 -9.49
C LEU A 217 -11.81 -18.81 -10.90
N SER A 218 -11.34 -20.03 -11.18
CA SER A 218 -10.87 -20.42 -12.52
C SER A 218 -11.99 -20.60 -13.53
N ASN A 219 -13.13 -21.18 -13.14
CA ASN A 219 -14.22 -21.50 -14.06
C ASN A 219 -15.19 -20.37 -14.34
N LEU A 220 -15.81 -20.37 -15.53
CA LEU A 220 -16.87 -19.43 -15.88
C LEU A 220 -18.01 -19.44 -14.84
N THR A 221 -18.45 -18.24 -14.48
CA THR A 221 -19.55 -18.07 -13.52
C THR A 221 -20.88 -18.00 -14.25
N LYS A 222 -21.83 -18.86 -13.87
CA LYS A 222 -23.21 -18.78 -14.35
C LYS A 222 -23.99 -17.74 -13.52
N ASN A 223 -24.45 -16.67 -14.17
CA ASN A 223 -25.27 -15.64 -13.55
C ASN A 223 -26.73 -16.10 -13.45
N ARG A 224 -27.09 -16.79 -12.36
CA ARG A 224 -28.51 -17.08 -12.07
C ARG A 224 -29.25 -15.88 -11.49
N LEU A 225 -28.56 -15.01 -10.74
CA LEU A 225 -29.14 -13.84 -10.08
C LEU A 225 -28.51 -12.56 -10.62
N LYS A 226 -29.26 -11.44 -10.64
CA LYS A 226 -28.74 -10.10 -11.00
C LYS A 226 -27.66 -9.59 -10.02
N ARG A 227 -27.55 -10.20 -8.85
CA ARG A 227 -26.67 -9.77 -7.77
C ARG A 227 -25.27 -10.31 -7.96
N SER A 228 -24.25 -9.45 -7.81
CA SER A 228 -22.86 -9.88 -7.94
C SER A 228 -22.42 -10.74 -6.76
N SER A 229 -21.41 -11.58 -7.02
CA SER A 229 -20.75 -12.41 -6.02
C SER A 229 -19.29 -11.99 -5.90
N PHE A 230 -18.60 -12.46 -4.86
CA PHE A 230 -17.15 -12.26 -4.72
C PHE A 230 -16.38 -12.68 -5.99
N VAL A 231 -16.80 -13.79 -6.63
CA VAL A 231 -16.18 -14.28 -7.87
C VAL A 231 -16.43 -13.31 -9.04
N HIS A 232 -17.64 -12.75 -9.14
CA HIS A 232 -17.93 -11.76 -10.18
C HIS A 232 -17.12 -10.47 -9.99
N GLU A 233 -17.07 -9.94 -8.77
CA GLU A 233 -16.33 -8.71 -8.49
C GLU A 233 -14.83 -8.89 -8.69
N SER A 234 -14.25 -9.99 -8.21
CA SER A 234 -12.83 -10.30 -8.43
C SER A 234 -12.50 -10.43 -9.93
N LYS A 235 -13.30 -11.16 -10.71
CA LYS A 235 -13.10 -11.28 -12.16
C LYS A 235 -13.26 -9.96 -12.91
N ARG A 236 -14.26 -9.15 -12.54
CA ARG A 236 -14.46 -7.81 -13.12
C ARG A 236 -13.21 -6.95 -12.90
N LEU A 237 -12.66 -6.97 -11.68
CA LEU A 237 -11.44 -6.25 -11.34
C LEU A 237 -10.22 -6.83 -12.08
N SER A 238 -10.02 -8.15 -12.09
CA SER A 238 -8.92 -8.76 -12.85
C SER A 238 -8.96 -8.44 -14.34
N ARG A 239 -10.16 -8.38 -14.95
CA ARG A 239 -10.32 -7.98 -16.35
C ARG A 239 -9.94 -6.52 -16.59
N GLN A 240 -10.28 -5.63 -15.65
CA GLN A 240 -9.95 -4.21 -15.72
C GLN A 240 -8.43 -3.95 -15.73
N TYR A 241 -7.64 -4.82 -15.11
CA TYR A 241 -6.19 -4.70 -14.97
C TYR A 241 -5.42 -5.83 -15.69
N ARG A 242 -6.04 -6.50 -16.68
CA ARG A 242 -5.49 -7.72 -17.30
C ARG A 242 -4.11 -7.51 -17.92
N GLU A 243 -3.87 -6.39 -18.58
CA GLU A 243 -2.63 -6.10 -19.31
C GLU A 243 -1.42 -5.94 -18.38
N VAL A 244 -1.66 -5.49 -17.15
CA VAL A 244 -0.61 -5.17 -16.18
C VAL A 244 -0.44 -6.26 -15.11
N LEU A 245 -1.37 -7.21 -15.03
CA LEU A 245 -1.34 -8.29 -14.06
C LEU A 245 -0.74 -9.57 -14.64
N PRO A 246 0.18 -10.21 -13.91
CA PRO A 246 0.57 -11.59 -14.14
C PRO A 246 -0.63 -12.51 -14.31
N GLN A 247 -0.58 -13.35 -15.34
CA GLN A 247 -1.60 -14.38 -15.59
C GLN A 247 -1.30 -15.67 -14.80
N ASN A 248 -0.02 -15.92 -14.51
CA ASN A 248 0.45 -17.14 -13.86
C ASN A 248 1.09 -16.81 -12.52
N THR A 249 0.43 -17.23 -11.44
CA THR A 249 0.97 -17.16 -10.08
C THR A 249 1.26 -18.57 -9.60
N LEU A 250 2.44 -18.77 -9.01
CA LEU A 250 2.85 -20.05 -8.45
C LEU A 250 1.90 -20.47 -7.31
N PRO A 251 1.59 -21.77 -7.17
CA PRO A 251 0.85 -22.28 -6.01
C PRO A 251 1.53 -21.88 -4.71
N LEU A 252 0.73 -21.61 -3.68
CA LEU A 252 1.23 -21.54 -2.32
C LEU A 252 1.52 -22.99 -1.90
N THR A 253 2.79 -23.36 -1.88
CA THR A 253 3.23 -24.57 -1.19
C THR A 253 2.98 -24.37 0.30
N GLN A 254 2.43 -25.38 0.97
CA GLN A 254 2.69 -25.50 2.38
C GLN A 254 4.19 -25.78 2.46
N GLU A 255 4.98 -24.77 2.81
CA GLU A 255 6.24 -25.09 3.46
C GLU A 255 5.81 -25.89 4.69
N GLU A 256 6.12 -27.19 4.71
CA GLU A 256 6.24 -27.86 5.99
C GLU A 256 7.19 -26.97 6.78
N GLU A 257 6.67 -26.28 7.80
CA GLU A 257 7.51 -25.72 8.83
C GLU A 257 8.21 -26.93 9.47
N GLU A 258 9.28 -27.40 8.83
CA GLU A 258 10.45 -27.76 9.61
C GLU A 258 10.69 -26.51 10.43
N THR A 259 10.30 -26.61 11.71
CA THR A 259 10.69 -25.67 12.76
C THR A 259 12.10 -25.28 12.41
N PRO A 260 12.42 -24.01 12.13
CA PRO A 260 13.72 -23.67 11.57
C PRO A 260 14.74 -24.24 12.55
N LYS A 261 15.34 -25.39 12.17
CA LYS A 261 16.60 -25.81 12.76
C LYS A 261 17.42 -24.58 12.58
N ALA A 262 17.89 -24.00 13.69
CA ALA A 262 18.68 -22.79 13.67
C ALA A 262 19.79 -23.01 12.65
N THR A 263 19.54 -22.61 11.40
CA THR A 263 20.52 -22.62 10.35
C THR A 263 21.49 -21.61 10.89
N GLU A 264 22.72 -22.06 11.14
CA GLU A 264 23.81 -21.18 11.50
C GLU A 264 23.66 -19.94 10.64
N LYS A 265 23.47 -18.78 11.31
CA LYS A 265 23.24 -17.52 10.61
C LYS A 265 24.23 -17.47 9.45
N PRO A 266 23.80 -17.17 8.22
CA PRO A 266 24.73 -17.05 7.13
C PRO A 266 25.84 -16.12 7.60
N GLY A 267 27.06 -16.62 7.76
CA GLY A 267 28.16 -15.84 8.37
C GLY A 267 28.58 -14.61 7.54
N ILE A 268 27.79 -14.28 6.52
CA ILE A 268 27.88 -13.14 5.63
C ILE A 268 27.65 -11.88 6.48
N GLN A 269 28.62 -10.97 6.42
CA GLN A 269 28.52 -9.69 7.10
C GLN A 269 27.60 -8.78 6.27
N ILE A 270 26.49 -8.34 6.86
CA ILE A 270 25.54 -7.40 6.24
C ILE A 270 25.61 -6.08 7.00
N CYS A 271 26.07 -5.03 6.32
CA CYS A 271 26.18 -3.67 6.85
C CYS A 271 25.04 -2.83 6.27
N THR A 272 24.05 -2.47 7.09
CA THR A 272 22.84 -1.73 6.65
C THR A 272 22.94 -0.20 6.83
N SER A 273 24.14 0.31 7.10
CA SER A 273 24.39 1.73 7.36
C SER A 273 25.79 2.15 6.90
N VAL A 274 25.94 3.43 6.57
CA VAL A 274 27.23 4.09 6.42
C VAL A 274 27.41 5.03 7.64
N PRO A 275 28.53 4.95 8.38
CA PRO A 275 28.80 5.84 9.51
C PRO A 275 28.64 7.30 9.11
N HIS A 276 28.02 8.08 9.99
CA HIS A 276 27.76 9.52 9.80
C HIS A 276 26.83 9.88 8.63
N VAL A 277 26.38 8.93 7.82
CA VAL A 277 25.29 9.13 6.86
C VAL A 277 23.97 8.92 7.57
N THR A 278 23.24 10.01 7.81
CA THR A 278 21.88 9.90 8.36
C THR A 278 20.89 9.69 7.22
N SER A 279 19.88 8.85 7.47
CA SER A 279 18.74 8.67 6.56
C SER A 279 17.75 9.85 6.60
N GLY A 280 18.16 10.99 7.16
CA GLY A 280 17.37 12.22 7.26
C GLY A 280 17.88 13.28 6.28
N GLU A 281 16.96 14.10 5.77
CA GLU A 281 17.16 15.11 4.73
C GLU A 281 18.10 16.29 5.13
N ASP A 282 18.76 16.22 6.29
CA ASP A 282 19.65 17.27 6.80
C ASP A 282 21.07 17.25 6.18
N GLN A 283 21.45 16.17 5.49
CA GLN A 283 22.74 16.06 4.80
C GLN A 283 22.59 16.16 3.28
N ASN A 284 23.31 17.12 2.67
CA ASN A 284 23.39 17.27 1.21
C ASN A 284 24.05 16.05 0.55
N ASP A 285 23.63 15.71 -0.67
CA ASP A 285 24.07 14.53 -1.42
C ASP A 285 25.59 14.47 -1.60
N THR A 286 26.27 15.60 -1.76
CA THR A 286 27.74 15.67 -1.83
C THR A 286 28.42 15.13 -0.56
N ALA A 287 27.83 15.41 0.62
CA ALA A 287 28.37 14.90 1.88
C ALA A 287 28.16 13.38 1.99
N ARG A 288 26.98 12.88 1.59
CA ARG A 288 26.65 11.45 1.55
C ARG A 288 27.59 10.70 0.60
N GLN A 289 27.88 11.28 -0.56
CA GLN A 289 28.82 10.76 -1.54
C GLN A 289 30.24 10.63 -0.95
N ALA A 290 30.78 11.72 -0.40
CA ALA A 290 32.14 11.77 0.12
C ALA A 290 32.34 10.77 1.28
N LEU A 291 31.40 10.73 2.24
CA LEU A 291 31.45 9.79 3.37
C LEU A 291 31.37 8.33 2.92
N THR A 292 30.54 8.03 1.93
CA THR A 292 30.40 6.67 1.42
C THR A 292 31.65 6.22 0.66
N LEU A 293 32.21 7.10 -0.20
CA LEU A 293 33.44 6.80 -0.92
C LEU A 293 34.62 6.60 0.04
N ALA A 294 34.72 7.40 1.11
CA ALA A 294 35.73 7.24 2.14
C ALA A 294 35.61 5.87 2.86
N LEU A 295 34.38 5.46 3.22
CA LEU A 295 34.14 4.14 3.80
C LEU A 295 34.55 3.01 2.86
N ILE A 296 34.21 3.12 1.57
CA ILE A 296 34.55 2.09 0.58
C ILE A 296 36.07 1.95 0.46
N ASP A 297 36.79 3.07 0.39
CA ASP A 297 38.25 3.08 0.26
C ASP A 297 38.96 2.52 1.52
N GLU A 298 38.47 2.89 2.71
CA GLU A 298 39.04 2.46 3.98
C GLU A 298 38.75 0.98 4.31
N GLN A 299 37.51 0.53 4.12
CA GLN A 299 37.09 -0.82 4.54
C GLN A 299 37.28 -1.88 3.45
N TYR A 300 37.25 -1.47 2.19
CA TYR A 300 37.27 -2.37 1.04
C TYR A 300 38.30 -1.90 -0.02
N PRO A 301 39.61 -1.89 0.29
CA PRO A 301 40.64 -1.39 -0.62
C PRO A 301 40.66 -2.15 -1.96
N LYS A 302 40.82 -1.39 -3.07
CA LYS A 302 40.69 -1.89 -4.45
C LYS A 302 41.74 -2.93 -4.84
N GLU A 303 42.83 -3.01 -4.10
CA GLU A 303 43.92 -3.97 -4.31
C GLU A 303 43.58 -5.38 -3.80
N ALA A 304 42.63 -5.49 -2.87
CA ALA A 304 42.28 -6.75 -2.20
C ALA A 304 40.80 -7.15 -2.35
N TRP A 305 39.94 -6.22 -2.79
CA TRP A 305 38.50 -6.42 -2.88
C TRP A 305 37.97 -6.25 -4.29
N ILE A 306 37.14 -7.20 -4.71
CA ILE A 306 36.24 -7.05 -5.84
C ILE A 306 35.05 -6.20 -5.39
N HIS A 307 34.81 -5.09 -6.06
CA HIS A 307 33.64 -4.23 -5.82
C HIS A 307 32.52 -4.60 -6.78
N VAL A 308 31.38 -5.01 -6.24
CA VAL A 308 30.22 -5.42 -7.03
C VAL A 308 29.08 -4.46 -6.73
N TYR A 309 28.82 -3.53 -7.65
CA TYR A 309 27.68 -2.61 -7.56
C TYR A 309 26.46 -3.24 -8.23
N THR A 310 25.32 -3.19 -7.55
CA THR A 310 24.07 -3.75 -8.08
C THR A 310 22.91 -2.79 -7.86
N ASP A 311 22.07 -2.67 -8.88
CA ASP A 311 20.78 -1.97 -8.79
C ASP A 311 19.68 -2.73 -9.55
N GLY A 312 18.43 -2.48 -9.16
CA GLY A 312 17.24 -3.05 -9.76
C GLY A 312 16.23 -1.98 -10.15
N SER A 313 15.79 -2.01 -11.41
CA SER A 313 14.79 -1.09 -11.93
C SER A 313 13.54 -1.86 -12.33
N ALA A 314 12.37 -1.25 -12.15
CA ALA A 314 11.15 -1.70 -12.82
C ALA A 314 10.41 -0.51 -13.40
N THR A 315 10.04 -0.63 -14.68
CA THR A 315 9.15 0.32 -15.33
C THR A 315 7.87 0.42 -14.52
N ASN A 316 7.47 1.66 -14.22
CA ASN A 316 6.24 1.92 -13.50
C ASN A 316 6.16 1.27 -12.10
N ALA A 317 7.29 0.84 -11.54
CA ALA A 317 7.49 0.09 -10.29
C ALA A 317 6.94 -1.35 -10.27
N VAL A 318 6.39 -1.88 -11.37
CA VAL A 318 5.74 -3.20 -11.41
C VAL A 318 5.84 -3.95 -12.75
N LEU A 319 6.40 -3.33 -13.79
CA LEU A 319 6.53 -3.92 -15.11
C LEU A 319 7.97 -3.85 -15.58
N ASN A 320 8.36 -4.77 -16.47
CA ASN A 320 9.64 -4.81 -17.16
C ASN A 320 10.81 -4.52 -16.21
N GLY A 321 11.19 -5.53 -15.45
CA GLY A 321 12.29 -5.40 -14.50
C GLY A 321 13.64 -5.53 -15.19
N GLY A 322 14.63 -4.78 -14.72
CA GLY A 322 16.02 -4.90 -15.13
C GLY A 322 16.94 -4.94 -13.92
N ALA A 323 17.97 -5.78 -14.00
CA ALA A 323 19.05 -5.86 -13.05
C ALA A 323 20.31 -5.30 -13.69
N GLY A 324 20.95 -4.35 -13.01
CA GLY A 324 22.21 -3.74 -13.43
C GLY A 324 23.33 -4.15 -12.49
N ILE A 325 24.45 -4.59 -13.05
CA ILE A 325 25.58 -5.12 -12.29
C ILE A 325 26.88 -4.56 -12.86
N LEU A 326 27.68 -3.94 -12.01
CA LEU A 326 29.05 -3.54 -12.33
C LEU A 326 30.00 -4.26 -11.36
N ILE A 327 30.94 -5.02 -11.91
CA ILE A 327 32.00 -5.70 -11.17
C ILE A 327 33.32 -5.01 -11.49
N GLN A 328 34.04 -4.58 -10.46
CA GLN A 328 35.38 -4.00 -10.57
C GLN A 328 36.37 -4.93 -9.88
N PHE A 329 37.33 -5.43 -10.64
CA PHE A 329 38.36 -6.35 -10.16
C PHE A 329 39.63 -5.59 -9.72
N PRO A 330 40.36 -6.13 -8.73
CA PRO A 330 41.73 -5.69 -8.44
C PRO A 330 42.60 -5.78 -9.70
N GLY A 331 43.24 -4.66 -10.07
CA GLY A 331 43.94 -4.51 -11.36
C GLY A 331 43.16 -3.71 -12.41
N GLY A 332 42.03 -3.10 -12.03
CA GLY A 332 41.34 -2.08 -12.84
C GLY A 332 40.45 -2.61 -13.97
N HIS A 333 40.32 -3.94 -14.08
CA HIS A 333 39.42 -4.57 -15.05
C HIS A 333 37.97 -4.47 -14.54
N THR A 334 37.02 -4.21 -15.45
CA THR A 334 35.61 -4.09 -15.10
C THR A 334 34.75 -4.97 -15.99
N ALA A 335 33.74 -5.62 -15.41
CA ALA A 335 32.68 -6.32 -16.13
C ALA A 335 31.33 -5.67 -15.83
N THR A 336 30.48 -5.54 -16.84
CA THR A 336 29.14 -4.95 -16.70
C THR A 336 28.10 -5.89 -17.27
N PHE A 337 26.98 -6.03 -16.56
CA PHE A 337 25.85 -6.84 -17.00
C PHE A 337 24.57 -6.05 -16.85
N SER A 338 23.71 -6.21 -17.85
CA SER A 338 22.33 -5.74 -17.86
C SER A 338 21.46 -6.96 -18.16
N VAL A 339 20.46 -7.21 -17.31
CA VAL A 339 19.68 -8.46 -17.37
C VAL A 339 18.19 -8.15 -17.22
N ALA A 340 17.37 -8.59 -18.17
CA ALA A 340 15.92 -8.60 -18.04
C ALA A 340 15.44 -9.56 -16.93
N THR A 341 14.71 -9.06 -15.93
CA THR A 341 14.24 -9.83 -14.77
C THR A 341 12.76 -10.22 -14.86
N GLY A 342 12.09 -9.80 -15.93
CA GLY A 342 10.77 -10.27 -16.34
C GLY A 342 9.73 -9.18 -16.47
N LYS A 343 8.71 -9.48 -17.27
CA LYS A 343 7.64 -8.54 -17.65
C LYS A 343 6.86 -8.00 -16.46
N HIS A 344 6.71 -8.81 -15.43
CA HIS A 344 6.06 -8.42 -14.18
C HIS A 344 7.06 -8.56 -13.03
N CYS A 345 7.62 -7.42 -12.64
CA CYS A 345 8.69 -7.34 -11.68
C CYS A 345 8.56 -6.04 -10.89
N THR A 346 8.61 -6.12 -9.58
CA THR A 346 8.73 -4.95 -8.69
C THR A 346 10.19 -4.53 -8.56
N ASN A 347 10.45 -3.26 -8.22
CA ASN A 347 11.82 -2.80 -7.93
C ASN A 347 12.51 -3.71 -6.90
N TYR A 348 11.82 -4.05 -5.81
CA TYR A 348 12.33 -4.98 -4.80
C TYR A 348 12.76 -6.33 -5.36
N LYS A 349 11.98 -6.91 -6.29
CA LYS A 349 12.34 -8.16 -6.95
C LYS A 349 13.53 -7.97 -7.89
N ALA A 350 13.56 -6.88 -8.66
CA ALA A 350 14.67 -6.56 -9.55
C ALA A 350 15.98 -6.36 -8.77
N GLU A 351 15.93 -5.67 -7.63
CA GLU A 351 17.08 -5.45 -6.72
C GLU A 351 17.59 -6.79 -6.15
N ALA A 352 16.69 -7.67 -5.70
CA ALA A 352 17.06 -9.00 -5.21
C ALA A 352 17.64 -9.90 -6.30
N GLU A 353 17.10 -9.83 -7.52
CA GLU A 353 17.60 -10.56 -8.68
C GLU A 353 18.98 -10.04 -9.11
N ALA A 354 19.21 -8.72 -9.06
CA ALA A 354 20.52 -8.13 -9.36
C ALA A 354 21.61 -8.68 -8.44
N LEU A 355 21.36 -8.76 -7.13
CA LEU A 355 22.29 -9.38 -6.18
C LEU A 355 22.46 -10.89 -6.44
N MET A 356 21.40 -11.60 -6.81
CA MET A 356 21.47 -13.04 -7.09
C MET A 356 22.30 -13.35 -8.34
N GLN A 357 22.07 -12.61 -9.42
CA GLN A 357 22.82 -12.71 -10.67
C GLN A 357 24.29 -12.29 -10.46
N ALA A 358 24.52 -11.20 -9.72
CA ALA A 358 25.86 -10.76 -9.38
C ALA A 358 26.62 -11.82 -8.57
N ALA A 359 25.97 -12.48 -7.62
CA ALA A 359 26.56 -13.59 -6.87
C ALA A 359 26.95 -14.77 -7.79
N SER A 360 26.09 -15.11 -8.76
CA SER A 360 26.42 -16.14 -9.77
C SER A 360 27.63 -15.74 -10.62
N PHE A 361 27.65 -14.52 -11.17
CA PHE A 361 28.77 -14.05 -11.99
C PHE A 361 30.09 -14.02 -11.22
N VAL A 362 30.06 -13.62 -9.95
CA VAL A 362 31.24 -13.61 -9.08
C VAL A 362 31.70 -15.03 -8.77
N GLN A 363 30.77 -15.96 -8.54
CA GLN A 363 31.09 -17.37 -8.33
C GLN A 363 31.82 -17.97 -9.53
N ASP A 364 31.39 -17.62 -10.74
CA ASP A 364 31.98 -18.10 -12.00
C ASP A 364 33.29 -17.36 -12.37
N SER A 365 33.57 -16.22 -11.74
CA SER A 365 34.77 -15.40 -11.99
C SER A 365 36.04 -15.91 -11.26
N ALA A 366 37.19 -15.80 -11.94
CA ALA A 366 38.49 -16.27 -11.48
C ALA A 366 39.30 -15.20 -10.72
N ASP A 367 39.44 -15.41 -9.41
CA ASP A 367 40.70 -15.61 -8.65
C ASP A 367 40.28 -15.66 -7.16
N PRO A 368 40.30 -16.84 -6.50
CA PRO A 368 39.79 -16.99 -5.13
C PRO A 368 40.61 -16.22 -4.09
N CYS A 369 41.72 -15.57 -4.46
CA CYS A 369 42.52 -14.77 -3.55
C CYS A 369 41.86 -13.45 -3.11
N TYR A 370 40.89 -12.93 -3.87
CA TYR A 370 40.25 -11.65 -3.58
C TYR A 370 38.97 -11.77 -2.74
N GLN A 371 38.78 -10.83 -1.82
CA GLN A 371 37.55 -10.69 -1.04
C GLN A 371 36.48 -9.97 -1.88
N VAL A 372 35.19 -10.11 -1.53
CA VAL A 372 34.09 -9.51 -2.31
C VAL A 372 33.19 -8.68 -1.42
N VAL A 373 32.91 -7.46 -1.87
CA VAL A 373 31.87 -6.60 -1.30
C VAL A 373 30.80 -6.32 -2.34
N PHE A 374 29.55 -6.62 -1.99
CA PHE A 374 28.37 -6.22 -2.75
C PHE A 374 27.87 -4.88 -2.21
N LEU A 375 27.84 -3.87 -3.07
CA LEU A 375 27.45 -2.50 -2.80
C LEU A 375 26.09 -2.26 -3.45
N SER A 376 25.06 -2.07 -2.63
CA SER A 376 23.68 -1.88 -3.11
C SER A 376 22.93 -0.86 -2.27
N ASP A 377 22.06 -0.08 -2.90
CA ASP A 377 21.18 0.87 -2.22
C ASP A 377 19.84 0.26 -1.79
N ALA A 378 19.60 -1.01 -2.12
CA ALA A 378 18.43 -1.82 -1.81
C ALA A 378 18.31 -2.20 -0.31
N LEU A 379 18.26 -1.22 0.59
CA LEU A 379 18.21 -1.44 2.05
C LEU A 379 17.14 -2.45 2.46
N SER A 380 15.99 -2.43 1.78
CA SER A 380 14.87 -3.32 2.06
C SER A 380 15.18 -4.80 1.75
N VAL A 381 15.99 -5.06 0.73
CA VAL A 381 16.47 -6.41 0.36
C VAL A 381 17.50 -6.89 1.38
N LEU A 382 18.44 -6.03 1.77
CA LEU A 382 19.47 -6.34 2.78
C LEU A 382 18.84 -6.68 4.14
N GLN A 383 17.85 -5.89 4.59
CA GLN A 383 17.09 -6.17 5.80
C GLN A 383 16.25 -7.45 5.70
N ALA A 384 15.70 -7.75 4.53
CA ALA A 384 14.96 -9.00 4.32
C ALA A 384 15.88 -10.23 4.38
N LEU A 385 17.09 -10.11 3.83
CA LEU A 385 18.13 -11.14 3.90
C LEU A 385 18.60 -11.37 5.34
N GLU A 386 18.82 -10.31 6.12
CA GLU A 386 19.20 -10.40 7.55
C GLU A 386 18.14 -11.11 8.41
N ASN A 387 16.87 -11.10 7.96
CA ASN A 387 15.74 -11.76 8.63
C ASN A 387 15.31 -13.07 7.94
N ASP A 388 16.21 -13.70 7.17
CA ASP A 388 16.01 -15.01 6.51
C ASP A 388 14.81 -15.09 5.55
N LYS A 389 14.41 -13.95 4.95
CA LYS A 389 13.24 -13.89 4.03
C LYS A 389 13.59 -14.14 2.57
N LEU A 390 14.87 -14.31 2.24
CA LEU A 390 15.39 -14.48 0.88
C LEU A 390 16.31 -15.71 0.78
N PRO A 391 15.77 -16.94 0.96
CA PRO A 391 16.58 -18.15 1.07
C PRO A 391 17.38 -18.47 -0.20
N GLN A 392 16.86 -18.14 -1.38
CA GLN A 392 17.55 -18.35 -2.66
C GLN A 392 18.79 -17.44 -2.79
N LEU A 393 18.64 -16.15 -2.43
CA LEU A 393 19.75 -15.21 -2.41
C LEU A 393 20.79 -15.59 -1.34
N ALA A 394 20.32 -15.99 -0.14
CA ALA A 394 21.20 -16.46 0.93
C ALA A 394 22.05 -17.66 0.47
N LYS A 395 21.43 -18.63 -0.23
CA LYS A 395 22.12 -19.78 -0.80
C LYS A 395 23.16 -19.37 -1.85
N ALA A 396 22.81 -18.48 -2.78
CA ALA A 396 23.74 -17.99 -3.81
C ALA A 396 24.97 -17.31 -3.17
N LEU A 397 24.78 -16.43 -2.19
CA LEU A 397 25.87 -15.76 -1.49
C LEU A 397 26.69 -16.74 -0.64
N GLN A 398 26.06 -17.75 -0.05
CA GLN A 398 26.77 -18.81 0.69
C GLN A 398 27.69 -19.63 -0.23
N MET A 399 27.26 -19.88 -1.47
CA MET A 399 28.10 -20.56 -2.47
C MET A 399 29.34 -19.73 -2.81
N VAL A 400 29.21 -18.41 -2.98
CA VAL A 400 30.38 -17.51 -3.14
C VAL A 400 31.29 -17.60 -1.92
N ARG A 401 30.71 -17.57 -0.71
CA ARG A 401 31.44 -17.59 0.57
C ARG A 401 32.31 -18.84 0.76
N GLN A 402 31.98 -19.97 0.14
CA GLN A 402 32.80 -21.19 0.23
C GLN A 402 34.25 -20.98 -0.22
N THR A 403 34.49 -19.97 -1.08
CA THR A 403 35.82 -19.71 -1.66
C THR A 403 36.49 -18.44 -1.14
N ARG A 404 35.72 -17.50 -0.58
CA ARG A 404 36.21 -16.14 -0.27
C ARG A 404 35.33 -15.44 0.77
N ARG A 405 35.84 -14.36 1.37
CA ARG A 405 35.03 -13.51 2.26
C ARG A 405 34.00 -12.72 1.45
N VAL A 406 32.75 -12.69 1.93
CA VAL A 406 31.63 -11.96 1.34
C VAL A 406 31.07 -10.96 2.34
N VAL A 407 30.95 -9.71 1.92
CA VAL A 407 30.30 -8.61 2.66
C VAL A 407 29.22 -7.99 1.79
N LEU A 408 28.07 -7.65 2.38
CA LEU A 408 27.06 -6.79 1.77
C LEU A 408 27.10 -5.44 2.49
N GLN A 409 27.29 -4.36 1.75
CA GLN A 409 27.33 -3.01 2.26
C GLN A 409 26.24 -2.18 1.60
N TRP A 410 25.31 -1.67 2.42
CA TRP A 410 24.35 -0.67 1.96
C TRP A 410 25.06 0.63 1.61
N ILE A 411 24.65 1.25 0.50
CA ILE A 411 25.10 2.58 0.08
C ILE A 411 23.90 3.50 -0.24
N PRO A 412 24.02 4.82 -0.05
CA PRO A 412 22.95 5.75 -0.38
C PRO A 412 22.67 5.86 -1.89
N ALA A 413 21.40 5.70 -2.28
CA ALA A 413 20.91 5.97 -3.64
C ALA A 413 21.04 7.45 -4.04
N HIS A 414 21.20 7.68 -5.35
CA HIS A 414 21.11 8.99 -6.04
C HIS A 414 21.97 10.11 -5.42
N CYS A 415 23.13 9.77 -4.87
CA CYS A 415 24.09 10.76 -4.37
C CYS A 415 25.35 10.86 -5.25
N GLY A 416 25.34 10.28 -6.45
CA GLY A 416 26.45 10.41 -7.40
C GLY A 416 27.62 9.45 -7.16
N ILE A 417 27.40 8.31 -6.47
CA ILE A 417 28.45 7.29 -6.32
C ILE A 417 28.65 6.62 -7.70
N PRO A 418 29.82 6.77 -8.36
CA PRO A 418 29.96 6.40 -9.77
C PRO A 418 29.59 4.95 -10.10
N GLY A 419 29.95 4.00 -9.23
CA GLY A 419 29.61 2.59 -9.42
C GLY A 419 28.11 2.31 -9.26
N ASN A 420 27.43 3.00 -8.34
CA ASN A 420 25.99 2.86 -8.14
C ASN A 420 25.19 3.49 -9.29
N GLU A 421 25.57 4.70 -9.72
CA GLU A 421 24.93 5.36 -10.86
C GLU A 421 25.07 4.51 -12.13
N ARG A 422 26.23 3.87 -12.34
CA ARG A 422 26.41 2.94 -13.48
C ARG A 422 25.55 1.69 -13.35
N ALA A 423 25.37 1.14 -12.15
CA ALA A 423 24.48 0.01 -11.92
C ALA A 423 23.00 0.40 -12.19
N ASP A 424 22.56 1.60 -11.79
CA ASP A 424 21.22 2.13 -12.08
C ASP A 424 20.98 2.33 -13.58
N GLU A 425 21.97 2.83 -14.32
CA GLU A 425 21.92 2.89 -15.79
C GLU A 425 21.73 1.50 -16.41
N LEU A 426 22.56 0.53 -16.01
CA LEU A 426 22.48 -0.86 -16.51
C LEU A 426 21.15 -1.51 -16.14
N ALA A 427 20.59 -1.21 -14.97
CA ALA A 427 19.28 -1.71 -14.56
C ALA A 427 18.16 -1.14 -15.44
N LYS A 428 18.26 0.14 -15.83
CA LYS A 428 17.33 0.77 -16.78
C LYS A 428 17.48 0.19 -18.19
N GLU A 429 18.70 -0.11 -18.64
CA GLU A 429 18.95 -0.80 -19.91
C GLU A 429 18.24 -2.17 -19.93
N GLY A 430 18.37 -2.95 -18.85
CA GLY A 430 17.79 -4.31 -18.76
C GLY A 430 16.26 -4.30 -18.67
N ALA A 431 15.68 -3.19 -18.20
CA ALA A 431 14.24 -2.98 -18.18
C ALA A 431 13.66 -2.66 -19.57
N VAL A 432 14.50 -2.29 -20.55
CA VAL A 432 14.12 -2.01 -21.93
C VAL A 432 14.28 -3.23 -22.84
N GLU A 433 15.09 -4.21 -22.44
CA GLU A 433 15.27 -5.49 -23.15
C GLU A 433 13.98 -6.33 -23.25
N ASP A 434 14.01 -7.35 -24.11
CA ASP A 434 12.93 -8.31 -24.24
C ASP A 434 12.69 -9.09 -22.94
N GLN A 435 11.51 -8.90 -22.38
CA GLN A 435 11.19 -9.37 -21.05
C GLN A 435 10.66 -10.81 -21.05
N PRO A 436 11.21 -11.72 -20.22
CA PRO A 436 10.66 -13.06 -20.09
C PRO A 436 9.30 -13.04 -19.37
N GLU A 437 8.36 -13.87 -19.83
CA GLU A 437 7.07 -14.08 -19.17
C GLU A 437 7.19 -15.15 -18.06
N ASN A 438 7.76 -14.74 -16.93
CA ASN A 438 7.95 -15.62 -15.78
C ASN A 438 6.69 -15.71 -14.91
N SER A 439 6.47 -16.87 -14.30
CA SER A 439 5.49 -17.00 -13.23
C SER A 439 5.92 -16.18 -12.01
N VAL A 440 4.96 -15.60 -11.30
CA VAL A 440 5.23 -14.78 -10.10
C VAL A 440 4.83 -15.52 -8.83
N SER A 441 5.48 -15.20 -7.71
CA SER A 441 5.02 -15.67 -6.40
C SER A 441 3.74 -14.93 -5.97
N PHE A 442 2.99 -15.50 -5.03
CA PHE A 442 1.83 -14.81 -4.45
C PHE A 442 2.22 -13.48 -3.78
N SER A 443 3.39 -13.43 -3.13
CA SER A 443 3.89 -12.20 -2.49
C SER A 443 4.10 -11.10 -3.52
N GLU A 444 4.73 -11.45 -4.65
CA GLU A 444 4.97 -10.54 -5.76
C GLU A 444 3.66 -10.05 -6.39
N GLN A 445 2.75 -10.98 -6.68
CA GLN A 445 1.44 -10.67 -7.23
C GLN A 445 0.63 -9.74 -6.30
N LYS A 446 0.71 -9.95 -4.98
CA LYS A 446 0.11 -9.06 -3.99
C LYS A 446 0.73 -7.66 -4.04
N THR A 447 2.04 -7.54 -4.17
CA THR A 447 2.73 -6.24 -4.28
C THR A 447 2.33 -5.52 -5.56
N ILE A 448 2.30 -6.22 -6.70
CA ILE A 448 1.86 -5.68 -8.00
C ILE A 448 0.43 -5.13 -7.90
N ILE A 449 -0.52 -5.93 -7.38
CA ILE A 449 -1.92 -5.49 -7.20
C ILE A 449 -2.02 -4.23 -6.34
N GLN A 450 -1.22 -4.15 -5.26
CA GLN A 450 -1.24 -3.00 -4.37
C GLN A 450 -0.63 -1.76 -5.03
N ALA A 451 0.48 -1.89 -5.75
CA ALA A 451 1.18 -0.80 -6.40
C ALA A 451 0.37 -0.22 -7.58
N LEU A 452 -0.29 -1.06 -8.39
CA LEU A 452 -1.16 -0.62 -9.49
C LEU A 452 -2.30 0.30 -9.05
N MET A 453 -2.71 0.18 -7.79
CA MET A 453 -3.80 0.99 -7.25
C MET A 453 -3.31 2.20 -6.43
N ARG A 454 -2.00 2.35 -6.20
CA ARG A 454 -1.45 3.52 -5.49
C ARG A 454 -1.35 4.70 -6.47
N PRO A 455 -1.86 5.89 -6.12
CA PRO A 455 -1.63 7.08 -6.92
C PRO A 455 -0.14 7.44 -6.93
N ARG A 456 0.40 7.78 -8.11
CA ARG A 456 1.72 8.41 -8.22
C ARG A 456 1.64 9.88 -7.87
N THR A 457 2.62 10.37 -7.14
CA THR A 457 2.66 11.75 -6.69
C THR A 457 4.09 12.25 -6.70
N ASN A 458 4.30 13.42 -7.29
CA ASN A 458 5.55 14.16 -7.09
C ASN A 458 5.59 14.61 -5.64
N ARG A 459 6.66 14.22 -4.94
CA ARG A 459 6.92 14.64 -3.57
C ARG A 459 7.65 15.97 -3.64
N ASP A 460 7.19 16.92 -2.84
CA ASP A 460 7.86 18.18 -2.57
C ASP A 460 7.84 18.43 -1.05
N ASP A 461 8.51 19.48 -0.60
CA ASP A 461 8.77 19.69 0.83
C ASP A 461 7.57 20.25 1.59
N TYR A 462 6.39 20.26 0.96
CA TYR A 462 5.11 20.70 1.54
C TYR A 462 4.86 20.13 2.94
N HIS A 463 5.23 18.86 3.15
CA HIS A 463 4.99 18.14 4.38
C HIS A 463 5.85 18.64 5.57
N THR A 464 6.93 19.38 5.30
CA THR A 464 7.83 19.99 6.29
C THR A 464 7.36 21.36 6.77
N MET A 465 6.45 21.99 6.02
CA MET A 465 5.91 23.32 6.32
C MET A 465 5.03 23.31 7.59
N SER A 466 4.82 24.48 8.20
CA SER A 466 3.89 24.64 9.30
C SER A 466 2.45 24.35 8.88
N ARG A 467 1.57 24.09 9.85
CA ARG A 467 0.15 23.79 9.58
C ARG A 467 -0.54 24.90 8.77
N GLU A 468 -0.34 26.15 9.15
CA GLU A 468 -0.95 27.29 8.45
C GLU A 468 -0.46 27.40 7.01
N GLN A 469 0.86 27.30 6.83
CA GLN A 469 1.51 27.31 5.51
C GLN A 469 0.99 26.17 4.62
N GLN A 470 0.86 24.96 5.18
CA GLN A 470 0.28 23.80 4.51
C GLN A 470 -1.15 24.04 4.03
N VAL A 471 -1.99 24.67 4.83
CA VAL A 471 -3.38 24.99 4.45
C VAL A 471 -3.41 26.01 3.33
N ASN A 472 -2.62 27.09 3.45
CA ASN A 472 -2.55 28.15 2.44
C ASN A 472 -2.06 27.60 1.09
N LEU A 473 -0.98 26.82 1.10
CA LEU A 473 -0.44 26.22 -0.12
C LEU A 473 -1.44 25.28 -0.81
N ILE A 474 -2.17 24.43 -0.09
CA ILE A 474 -3.20 23.59 -0.71
C ILE A 474 -4.31 24.41 -1.35
N ARG A 475 -4.77 25.47 -0.67
CA ARG A 475 -5.83 26.33 -1.18
C ARG A 475 -5.39 27.12 -2.43
N LEU A 476 -4.11 27.54 -2.49
CA LEU A 476 -3.51 28.11 -3.70
C LEU A 476 -3.41 27.08 -4.82
N ARG A 477 -2.78 25.91 -4.56
CA ARG A 477 -2.57 24.83 -5.54
C ARG A 477 -3.87 24.36 -6.19
N THR A 478 -4.93 24.26 -5.40
CA THR A 478 -6.24 23.80 -5.89
C THR A 478 -7.05 24.92 -6.54
N GLY A 479 -6.72 26.20 -6.31
CA GLY A 479 -7.57 27.33 -6.69
C GLY A 479 -8.89 27.40 -5.90
N HIS A 480 -9.03 26.57 -4.86
CA HIS A 480 -10.16 26.56 -3.93
C HIS A 480 -9.74 27.26 -2.64
N ASN A 481 -9.79 28.59 -2.69
CA ASN A 481 -9.29 29.51 -1.67
C ASN A 481 -10.32 30.62 -1.40
N ARG A 482 -9.93 31.59 -0.57
CA ARG A 482 -10.74 32.74 -0.16
C ARG A 482 -10.58 33.99 -1.03
N LEU A 483 -9.90 33.89 -2.17
CA LEU A 483 -9.79 34.99 -3.12
C LEU A 483 -11.12 35.24 -3.86
N ASN A 484 -11.34 36.48 -4.31
CA ASN A 484 -12.62 36.92 -4.89
C ASN A 484 -13.10 36.03 -6.03
N ALA A 485 -12.20 35.55 -6.89
CA ALA A 485 -12.57 34.70 -8.02
C ALA A 485 -13.28 33.42 -7.56
N HIS A 486 -12.74 32.75 -6.54
CA HIS A 486 -13.35 31.53 -6.00
C HIS A 486 -14.61 31.83 -5.20
N MET A 487 -14.54 32.85 -4.33
CA MET A 487 -15.62 33.20 -3.41
C MET A 487 -16.87 33.68 -4.16
N ASN A 488 -16.72 34.49 -5.21
CA ASN A 488 -17.82 34.90 -6.07
C ASN A 488 -18.38 33.71 -6.86
N ARG A 489 -17.53 32.94 -7.54
CA ARG A 489 -17.99 31.88 -8.46
C ARG A 489 -18.66 30.72 -7.74
N LYS A 490 -18.15 30.29 -6.59
CA LYS A 490 -18.65 29.11 -5.87
C LYS A 490 -19.61 29.40 -4.73
N PHE A 491 -19.46 30.51 -4.03
CA PHE A 491 -20.24 30.80 -2.83
C PHE A 491 -21.10 32.07 -2.93
N LYS A 492 -20.87 32.92 -3.95
CA LYS A 492 -21.57 34.21 -4.12
C LYS A 492 -21.44 35.13 -2.90
N LEU A 493 -20.30 35.05 -2.21
CA LEU A 493 -20.02 35.83 -0.99
C LEU A 493 -19.31 37.16 -1.26
N THR A 494 -18.80 37.37 -2.47
CA THR A 494 -18.21 38.64 -2.90
C THR A 494 -18.98 39.16 -4.12
N PRO A 495 -19.11 40.50 -4.29
CA PRO A 495 -19.94 41.07 -5.36
C PRO A 495 -19.36 40.83 -6.76
N SER A 496 -18.03 40.79 -6.87
CA SER A 496 -17.32 40.57 -8.13
C SER A 496 -16.18 39.54 -7.95
N PRO A 497 -15.85 38.74 -8.98
CA PRO A 497 -14.64 37.92 -8.99
C PRO A 497 -13.36 38.75 -9.24
N THR A 498 -13.48 39.98 -9.71
CA THR A 498 -12.37 40.86 -10.11
C THR A 498 -11.48 41.24 -8.92
N CYS A 499 -10.18 41.34 -9.19
CA CYS A 499 -9.20 41.86 -8.26
C CYS A 499 -9.36 43.38 -8.08
N ALA A 500 -8.93 43.90 -6.93
CA ALA A 500 -8.95 45.34 -6.65
C ALA A 500 -8.11 46.17 -7.64
N CYS A 501 -7.15 45.55 -8.35
CA CYS A 501 -6.39 46.19 -9.41
C CYS A 501 -7.22 46.49 -10.67
N GLY A 502 -8.42 45.91 -10.80
CA GLY A 502 -9.34 46.11 -11.92
C GLY A 502 -9.00 45.38 -13.22
N GLN A 503 -7.87 44.67 -13.30
CA GLN A 503 -7.40 44.08 -14.56
C GLN A 503 -7.94 42.67 -14.85
N GLU A 504 -8.00 41.79 -13.84
CA GLU A 504 -8.42 40.40 -13.99
C GLU A 504 -9.16 39.88 -12.74
N ASP A 505 -9.71 38.68 -12.83
CA ASP A 505 -10.22 37.94 -11.68
C ASP A 505 -9.11 37.65 -10.64
N GLN A 506 -9.43 37.85 -9.36
CA GLN A 506 -8.48 37.62 -8.26
C GLN A 506 -8.26 36.12 -8.05
N THR A 507 -7.41 35.53 -8.87
CA THR A 507 -6.98 34.12 -8.81
C THR A 507 -5.59 34.02 -8.18
N ALA A 508 -5.22 32.81 -7.73
CA ALA A 508 -3.87 32.54 -7.22
C ALA A 508 -2.79 32.89 -8.25
N GLU A 509 -3.02 32.57 -9.53
CA GLU A 509 -2.12 32.92 -10.62
C GLU A 509 -2.01 34.44 -10.79
N HIS A 510 -3.13 35.16 -10.81
CA HIS A 510 -3.12 36.61 -10.93
C HIS A 510 -2.32 37.27 -9.80
N ILE A 511 -2.59 36.94 -8.53
CA ILE A 511 -1.89 37.55 -7.39
C ILE A 511 -0.40 37.20 -7.37
N LEU A 512 -0.03 35.97 -7.74
CA LEU A 512 1.35 35.49 -7.68
C LEU A 512 2.18 35.90 -8.89
N GLN A 513 1.58 36.25 -10.03
CA GLN A 513 2.31 36.50 -11.27
C GLN A 513 2.14 37.89 -11.87
N ARG A 514 0.95 38.51 -11.75
CA ARG A 514 0.56 39.62 -12.65
C ARG A 514 -0.08 40.82 -11.97
N CYS A 515 -0.60 40.69 -10.75
CA CYS A 515 -1.28 41.79 -10.06
C CYS A 515 -0.33 42.99 -9.87
N PRO A 516 -0.63 44.18 -10.43
CA PRO A 516 0.22 45.37 -10.32
C PRO A 516 0.19 45.98 -8.92
N LEU A 517 -0.91 45.80 -8.17
CA LEU A 517 -1.01 46.27 -6.79
C LEU A 517 -0.12 45.49 -5.80
N LEU A 518 0.43 44.35 -6.22
CA LEU A 518 1.26 43.48 -5.39
C LEU A 518 2.66 43.30 -6.00
N ASP A 519 3.07 44.22 -6.90
CA ASP A 519 4.29 44.05 -7.68
C ASP A 519 5.55 44.30 -6.83
N GLU A 520 5.49 45.30 -5.95
CA GLU A 520 6.60 45.62 -5.03
C GLU A 520 6.84 44.46 -4.05
N GLU A 521 5.79 43.99 -3.35
CA GLU A 521 5.90 42.85 -2.43
C GLU A 521 6.34 41.57 -3.15
N ARG A 522 5.94 41.39 -4.42
CA ARG A 522 6.36 40.24 -5.23
C ARG A 522 7.84 40.32 -5.58
N LYS A 523 8.36 41.50 -5.95
CA LYS A 523 9.78 41.71 -6.29
C LYS A 523 10.68 41.57 -5.07
N GLU A 524 10.22 41.94 -3.88
CA GLU A 524 10.96 41.69 -2.63
C GLU A 524 11.21 40.20 -2.40
N VAL A 525 10.20 39.36 -2.66
CA VAL A 525 10.28 37.91 -2.44
C VAL A 525 10.92 37.17 -3.63
N TRP A 526 10.63 37.61 -4.86
CA TRP A 526 11.15 37.06 -6.11
C TRP A 526 11.72 38.19 -7.00
N PRO A 527 13.00 38.55 -6.81
CA PRO A 527 13.65 39.59 -7.62
C PRO A 527 13.76 39.22 -9.11
N LEU A 528 13.80 37.92 -9.40
CA LEU A 528 13.86 37.38 -10.77
C LEU A 528 12.50 36.76 -11.17
N PRO A 529 12.12 36.83 -12.45
CA PRO A 529 10.92 36.17 -12.96
C PRO A 529 10.89 34.68 -12.58
N THR A 530 9.93 34.31 -11.73
CA THR A 530 9.80 32.96 -11.18
C THR A 530 8.48 32.33 -11.63
N PRO A 531 8.51 31.17 -12.32
CA PRO A 531 7.29 30.49 -12.81
C PRO A 531 6.31 30.13 -11.67
N LEU A 532 5.01 30.05 -12.00
CA LEU A 532 3.98 29.72 -11.01
C LEU A 532 4.21 28.34 -10.38
N GLN A 533 4.73 27.39 -11.16
CA GLN A 533 5.03 26.06 -10.70
C GLN A 533 6.05 26.07 -9.54
N THR A 534 7.15 26.82 -9.69
CA THR A 534 8.20 26.97 -8.66
C THR A 534 7.70 27.73 -7.43
N LYS A 535 6.75 28.66 -7.60
CA LYS A 535 6.09 29.33 -6.45
C LYS A 535 5.21 28.37 -5.67
N LEU A 536 4.51 27.46 -6.35
CA LEU A 536 3.53 26.59 -5.70
C LEU A 536 4.09 25.24 -5.25
N TYR A 537 5.20 24.79 -5.82
CA TYR A 537 5.80 23.47 -5.60
C TYR A 537 7.32 23.60 -5.56
N GLY A 538 7.99 22.73 -4.81
CA GLY A 538 9.45 22.67 -4.78
C GLY A 538 10.00 22.46 -3.38
N SER A 539 11.22 22.95 -3.18
CA SER A 539 11.92 22.91 -1.90
C SER A 539 11.21 23.73 -0.83
N ARG A 540 11.51 23.44 0.43
CA ARG A 540 10.98 24.18 1.57
C ARG A 540 11.21 25.69 1.43
N GLN A 541 12.41 26.09 1.00
CA GLN A 541 12.78 27.49 0.84
C GLN A 541 11.91 28.21 -0.21
N GLU A 542 11.61 27.53 -1.32
CA GLU A 542 10.73 28.07 -2.37
C GLU A 542 9.28 28.21 -1.89
N LEU A 543 8.80 27.24 -1.12
CA LEU A 543 7.45 27.27 -0.55
C LEU A 543 7.30 28.33 0.55
N GLU A 544 8.33 28.53 1.37
CA GLU A 544 8.37 29.57 2.40
C GLU A 544 8.23 30.96 1.77
N LYS A 545 8.92 31.24 0.67
CA LYS A 545 8.77 32.50 -0.10
C LYS A 545 7.31 32.79 -0.42
N THR A 546 6.58 31.80 -0.94
CA THR A 546 5.15 31.98 -1.26
C THR A 546 4.32 32.31 -0.02
N THR A 547 4.57 31.61 1.08
CA THR A 547 3.81 31.88 2.31
C THR A 547 4.12 33.24 2.91
N THR A 548 5.39 33.68 2.85
CA THR A 548 5.82 35.02 3.26
C THR A 548 5.15 36.09 2.43
N PHE A 549 5.10 35.93 1.10
CA PHE A 549 4.39 36.85 0.20
C PHE A 549 2.91 36.97 0.54
N ILE A 550 2.22 35.85 0.80
CA ILE A 550 0.80 35.87 1.18
C ILE A 550 0.59 36.65 2.48
N THR A 551 1.46 36.45 3.47
CA THR A 551 1.38 37.15 4.75
C THR A 551 1.72 38.65 4.61
N SER A 552 2.79 39.01 3.88
CA SER A 552 3.19 40.42 3.71
C SER A 552 2.15 41.21 2.91
N ALA A 553 1.56 40.60 1.88
CA ALA A 553 0.48 41.18 1.08
C ALA A 553 -0.88 41.22 1.80
N GLY A 554 -0.97 40.75 3.05
CA GLY A 554 -2.22 40.73 3.83
C GLY A 554 -3.33 39.88 3.21
N LEU A 555 -2.97 38.85 2.42
CA LEU A 555 -3.93 38.04 1.67
C LEU A 555 -4.50 36.92 2.54
N ILE A 556 -5.83 36.81 2.53
CA ILE A 556 -6.54 35.70 3.19
C ILE A 556 -6.87 34.64 2.14
N VAL A 557 -6.30 33.45 2.30
CA VAL A 557 -6.35 32.36 1.29
C VAL A 557 -7.12 31.14 1.78
#